data_AF-A0A4R3DN52-F1
#
_entry.id   AF-A0A4R3DN52-F1
#
_cell.length_a   1.000
_cell.length_b   1.000
_cell.length_c   1.000
_cell.angle_alpha   90.00
_cell.angle_beta   90.00
_cell.angle_gamma   90.00
#
_symmetry.space_group_name_H-M   'P 1'
#
loop_
_entity.id
_entity.type
_entity.pdbx_description
1 polymer ?
#
loop_
_entity_poly.entity_id
_entity_poly.type
_entity_poly.pdbx_seq_one_letter_code
_entity_poly.pdbx_strand_id
1 'polypeptide(L)'
;MSAAEAAAEPQTQGSAVALIAAALPGFEALLEEAIAALRRKVTADGKISSARLEAEQHAAHGLSWLATYVMALREMKAYGERLQAEDRYGAIEDYALRVGAGEYAAQIFGGIPMSQGEIVRLPALGLSADAVASACGDAAEALIAEGNTPENRARLVALFSQSDGLASVGDPGLDEMLEAIRSEMRRFCAAEVTPHAHDWHLANDYIPMPVVEKMAELGVFGLTIPEEFGGMGLSKVSMCVVSEELSRGYIGVGSLGTRSEIAAELILNGGTAEQKQRWLPRIAAGEILPTAVFTEPNTGSDLASLRTKAVREGDVFKVHGNKTWITHPVRADIMTLLVRTDPDAPGYRGLSMLIAEKPRGTDADPFPVEGLTGGEIEVLGYRGMKEYELAFDGFEVKAENLLGGVEGQGFKQLMQTFEAARIQTAARAVGVAQSAFDLGLRYAQERIQFGKPLIAFPRVADKLAMMAAEILIARQLTYFAAREKDAERRCDLEAGMAKLLGARVAWAAADNALQIHGGNGFALEYPISRVLCDARILNIFEGAAEIQAQVIARRLVEG
;
A
#
# COMPACT_ATOMS: atom_id res chain seq x y z
N MET A 1 29.81 -42.63 -7.80
CA MET A 1 29.61 -41.83 -9.02
C MET A 1 29.56 -40.38 -8.60
N SER A 2 30.41 -39.54 -9.19
CA SER A 2 30.69 -38.18 -8.74
C SER A 2 29.48 -37.26 -8.83
N ALA A 3 29.36 -36.35 -7.86
CA ALA A 3 28.40 -35.24 -7.79
C ALA A 3 28.67 -34.13 -8.83
N ALA A 4 28.98 -34.53 -10.07
CA ALA A 4 29.38 -33.66 -11.17
C ALA A 4 28.68 -34.05 -12.49
N GLU A 5 27.45 -34.54 -12.40
CA GLU A 5 26.53 -34.45 -13.53
C GLU A 5 25.72 -33.17 -13.34
N ALA A 6 26.25 -32.11 -13.94
CA ALA A 6 25.54 -30.86 -14.15
C ALA A 6 24.17 -31.20 -14.76
N ALA A 7 23.11 -30.84 -14.06
CA ALA A 7 21.80 -30.74 -14.66
C ALA A 7 21.93 -29.78 -15.84
N ALA A 8 21.84 -30.33 -17.06
CA ALA A 8 21.77 -29.53 -18.26
C ALA A 8 20.66 -28.49 -18.07
N GLU A 9 20.97 -27.21 -18.30
CA GLU A 9 19.96 -26.16 -18.32
C GLU A 9 18.87 -26.58 -19.31
N PRO A 10 17.60 -26.69 -18.89
CA PRO A 10 16.52 -26.74 -19.84
C PRO A 10 16.65 -25.47 -20.69
N GLN A 11 16.82 -25.62 -22.00
CA GLN A 11 16.74 -24.49 -22.93
C GLN A 11 15.28 -23.97 -22.88
N THR A 12 15.01 -23.05 -21.97
CA THR A 12 13.74 -22.33 -21.90
C THR A 12 13.61 -21.47 -23.17
N GLN A 13 12.46 -21.54 -23.85
CA GLN A 13 12.20 -20.69 -25.01
C GLN A 13 12.04 -19.23 -24.55
N GLY A 14 12.99 -18.36 -24.91
CA GLY A 14 12.93 -16.92 -24.67
C GLY A 14 13.07 -16.48 -23.20
N SER A 15 13.34 -15.19 -22.98
CA SER A 15 13.32 -14.57 -21.63
C SER A 15 11.89 -14.41 -21.10
N ALA A 16 11.72 -14.24 -19.78
CA ALA A 16 10.42 -13.93 -19.18
C ALA A 16 9.77 -12.71 -19.83
N VAL A 17 10.58 -11.67 -20.09
CA VAL A 17 10.16 -10.43 -20.77
C VAL A 17 9.57 -10.74 -22.15
N ALA A 18 10.21 -11.60 -22.93
CA ALA A 18 9.74 -11.98 -24.26
C ALA A 18 8.40 -12.75 -24.20
N LEU A 19 8.26 -13.68 -23.25
CA LEU A 19 7.02 -14.43 -23.04
C LEU A 19 5.86 -13.49 -22.64
N ILE A 20 6.10 -12.58 -21.71
CA ILE A 20 5.11 -11.59 -21.28
C ILE A 20 4.73 -10.69 -22.47
N ALA A 21 5.71 -10.18 -23.21
CA ALA A 21 5.48 -9.31 -24.35
C ALA A 21 4.64 -9.97 -25.46
N ALA A 22 4.83 -11.27 -25.69
CA ALA A 22 4.06 -12.03 -26.67
C ALA A 22 2.60 -12.23 -26.22
N ALA A 23 2.34 -12.45 -24.93
CA ALA A 23 1.01 -12.72 -24.39
C ALA A 23 0.19 -11.46 -24.07
N LEU A 24 0.86 -10.34 -23.73
CA LEU A 24 0.22 -9.12 -23.23
C LEU A 24 -0.89 -8.55 -24.13
N PRO A 25 -0.75 -8.50 -25.47
CA PRO A 25 -1.83 -7.98 -26.34
C PRO A 25 -3.15 -8.74 -26.19
N GLY A 26 -3.11 -10.06 -25.94
CA GLY A 26 -4.31 -10.87 -25.71
C GLY A 26 -5.02 -10.50 -24.40
N PHE A 27 -4.25 -10.25 -23.34
CA PHE A 27 -4.78 -9.80 -22.05
C PHE A 27 -5.36 -8.38 -22.12
N GLU A 28 -4.72 -7.48 -22.88
CA GLU A 28 -5.22 -6.12 -23.08
C GLU A 28 -6.54 -6.12 -23.85
N ALA A 29 -6.65 -6.90 -24.93
CA ALA A 29 -7.90 -7.06 -25.67
C ALA A 29 -9.03 -7.63 -24.79
N LEU A 30 -8.71 -8.62 -23.94
CA LEU A 30 -9.65 -9.19 -22.99
C LEU A 30 -10.17 -8.15 -21.98
N LEU A 31 -9.27 -7.30 -21.47
CA LEU A 31 -9.62 -6.21 -20.57
C LEU A 31 -10.53 -5.18 -21.26
N GLU A 32 -10.19 -4.75 -22.48
CA GLU A 32 -11.01 -3.81 -23.26
C GLU A 32 -12.44 -4.34 -23.48
N GLU A 33 -12.58 -5.62 -23.82
CA GLU A 33 -13.89 -6.25 -23.98
C GLU A 33 -14.65 -6.32 -22.65
N ALA A 34 -13.98 -6.64 -21.55
CA ALA A 34 -14.58 -6.68 -20.22
C ALA A 34 -15.06 -5.28 -19.77
N ILE A 35 -14.29 -4.22 -20.04
CA ILE A 35 -14.70 -2.82 -19.81
C ILE A 35 -15.96 -2.51 -20.61
N ALA A 36 -15.96 -2.84 -21.91
CA ALA A 36 -17.11 -2.60 -22.78
C ALA A 36 -18.36 -3.38 -22.33
N ALA A 37 -18.19 -4.63 -21.91
CA ALA A 37 -19.27 -5.49 -21.41
C ALA A 37 -19.89 -4.93 -20.13
N LEU A 38 -19.06 -4.56 -19.14
CA LEU A 38 -19.56 -3.96 -17.91
C LEU A 38 -20.23 -2.61 -18.19
N ARG A 39 -19.61 -1.74 -18.99
CA ARG A 39 -20.16 -0.43 -19.37
C ARG A 39 -21.57 -0.58 -19.94
N ARG A 40 -21.82 -1.55 -20.83
CA ARG A 40 -23.16 -1.83 -21.38
C ARG A 40 -24.18 -2.18 -20.30
N LYS A 41 -23.80 -2.98 -19.30
CA LYS A 41 -24.69 -3.39 -18.20
C LYS A 41 -25.03 -2.23 -17.27
N VAL A 42 -24.05 -1.39 -16.94
CA VAL A 42 -24.19 -0.37 -15.90
C VAL A 42 -24.63 1.00 -16.42
N THR A 43 -24.66 1.20 -17.74
CA THR A 43 -25.15 2.45 -18.35
C THR A 43 -26.67 2.45 -18.44
N ALA A 44 -27.31 3.50 -17.92
CA ALA A 44 -28.72 3.80 -18.09
C ALA A 44 -28.87 5.26 -18.54
N ASP A 45 -29.71 5.52 -19.54
CA ASP A 45 -29.96 6.89 -20.04
C ASP A 45 -28.69 7.67 -20.42
N GLY A 46 -27.69 6.96 -20.98
CA GLY A 46 -26.41 7.53 -21.40
C GLY A 46 -25.45 7.88 -20.26
N LYS A 47 -25.75 7.49 -19.01
CA LYS A 47 -24.89 7.72 -17.83
C LYS A 47 -24.67 6.43 -17.05
N ILE A 48 -23.57 6.35 -16.31
CA ILE A 48 -23.33 5.25 -15.38
C ILE A 48 -24.33 5.32 -14.22
N SER A 49 -25.14 4.28 -14.05
CA SER A 49 -26.12 4.17 -12.97
C SER A 49 -25.47 3.55 -11.73
N SER A 50 -25.52 4.26 -10.60
CA SER A 50 -24.99 3.76 -9.32
C SER A 50 -25.73 2.49 -8.87
N ALA A 51 -27.05 2.44 -9.02
CA ALA A 51 -27.84 1.26 -8.67
C ALA A 51 -27.50 0.04 -9.53
N ARG A 52 -27.24 0.23 -10.84
CA ARG A 52 -26.82 -0.89 -11.71
C ARG A 52 -25.39 -1.34 -11.41
N LEU A 53 -24.50 -0.40 -11.11
CA LEU A 53 -23.13 -0.71 -10.73
C LEU A 53 -23.08 -1.46 -9.39
N GLU A 54 -23.96 -1.14 -8.45
CA GLU A 54 -24.15 -1.89 -7.20
C GLU A 54 -24.72 -3.29 -7.47
N ALA A 55 -25.72 -3.43 -8.34
CA ALA A 55 -26.26 -4.74 -8.71
C ALA A 55 -25.23 -5.65 -9.40
N GLU A 56 -24.29 -5.07 -10.15
CA GLU A 56 -23.19 -5.76 -10.84
C GLU A 56 -21.86 -5.70 -10.06
N GLN A 57 -21.90 -5.44 -8.75
CA GLN A 57 -20.71 -5.13 -7.96
C GLN A 57 -19.62 -6.21 -8.06
N HIS A 58 -19.98 -7.49 -8.02
CA HIS A 58 -19.02 -8.58 -8.17
C HIS A 58 -18.28 -8.53 -9.52
N ALA A 59 -19.01 -8.27 -10.62
CA ALA A 59 -18.41 -8.11 -11.95
C ALA A 59 -17.58 -6.82 -12.06
N ALA A 60 -18.03 -5.74 -11.42
CA ALA A 60 -17.31 -4.47 -11.38
C ALA A 60 -15.99 -4.58 -10.62
N HIS A 61 -15.99 -5.19 -9.45
CA HIS A 61 -14.78 -5.44 -8.67
C HIS A 61 -13.89 -6.44 -9.40
N GLY A 62 -14.48 -7.46 -10.00
CA GLY A 62 -13.81 -8.42 -10.86
C GLY A 62 -13.05 -7.77 -12.02
N LEU A 63 -13.66 -6.79 -12.69
CA LEU A 63 -13.01 -5.99 -13.74
C LEU A 63 -11.80 -5.23 -13.19
N SER A 64 -11.89 -4.71 -11.97
CA SER A 64 -10.79 -3.98 -11.32
C SER A 64 -9.60 -4.89 -11.03
N TRP A 65 -9.86 -6.13 -10.59
CA TRP A 65 -8.82 -7.14 -10.38
C TRP A 65 -8.21 -7.63 -11.70
N LEU A 66 -9.02 -7.83 -12.74
CA LEU A 66 -8.49 -8.13 -14.09
C LEU A 66 -7.58 -6.99 -14.58
N ALA A 67 -8.03 -5.74 -14.47
CA ALA A 67 -7.24 -4.57 -14.85
C ALA A 67 -5.92 -4.48 -14.05
N THR A 68 -5.98 -4.78 -12.75
CA THR A 68 -4.78 -4.83 -11.88
C THR A 68 -3.79 -5.89 -12.37
N TYR A 69 -4.24 -7.07 -12.78
CA TYR A 69 -3.37 -8.14 -13.27
C TYR A 69 -2.76 -7.80 -14.63
N VAL A 70 -3.55 -7.24 -15.55
CA VAL A 70 -3.04 -6.80 -16.86
C VAL A 70 -2.00 -5.69 -16.69
N MET A 71 -2.25 -4.72 -15.80
CA MET A 71 -1.28 -3.67 -15.47
C MET A 71 -0.01 -4.25 -14.82
N ALA A 72 -0.15 -5.22 -13.91
CA ALA A 72 0.99 -5.90 -13.31
C ALA A 72 1.86 -6.63 -14.35
N LEU A 73 1.26 -7.30 -15.34
CA LEU A 73 1.99 -7.92 -16.47
C LEU A 73 2.72 -6.87 -17.32
N ARG A 74 2.07 -5.75 -17.61
CA ARG A 74 2.69 -4.62 -18.32
C ARG A 74 3.90 -4.07 -17.57
N GLU A 75 3.78 -3.84 -16.26
CA GLU A 75 4.87 -3.29 -15.45
C GLU A 75 6.01 -4.29 -15.21
N MET A 76 5.72 -5.59 -15.13
CA MET A 76 6.74 -6.63 -15.14
C MET A 76 7.57 -6.61 -16.42
N LYS A 77 6.91 -6.52 -17.58
CA LYS A 77 7.60 -6.37 -18.88
C LYS A 77 8.45 -5.10 -18.90
N ALA A 78 7.87 -3.96 -18.54
CA ALA A 78 8.57 -2.67 -18.57
C ALA A 78 9.79 -2.65 -17.63
N TYR A 79 9.66 -3.26 -16.45
CA TYR A 79 10.78 -3.45 -15.52
C TYR A 79 11.90 -4.30 -16.12
N GLY A 80 11.56 -5.45 -16.70
CA GLY A 80 12.55 -6.33 -17.31
C GLY A 80 13.25 -5.67 -18.51
N GLU A 81 12.53 -4.95 -19.36
CA GLU A 81 13.11 -4.19 -20.48
C GLU A 81 14.07 -3.09 -20.01
N ARG A 82 13.74 -2.37 -18.93
CA ARG A 82 14.65 -1.36 -18.35
C ARG A 82 15.94 -2.01 -17.86
N LEU A 83 15.84 -3.09 -17.07
CA LEU A 83 17.03 -3.77 -16.58
C LEU A 83 17.86 -4.41 -17.69
N GLN A 84 17.23 -4.89 -18.78
CA GLN A 84 17.94 -5.39 -19.95
C GLN A 84 18.71 -4.27 -20.66
N ALA A 85 18.12 -3.09 -20.80
CA ALA A 85 18.78 -1.93 -21.40
C ALA A 85 19.97 -1.42 -20.56
N GLU A 86 19.99 -1.74 -19.26
CA GLU A 86 21.04 -1.36 -18.32
C GLU A 86 22.02 -2.50 -18.00
N ASP A 87 21.93 -3.65 -18.70
CA ASP A 87 22.74 -4.86 -18.44
C ASP A 87 22.66 -5.38 -16.99
N ARG A 88 21.53 -5.13 -16.32
CA ARG A 88 21.25 -5.51 -14.92
C ARG A 88 20.26 -6.67 -14.80
N TYR A 89 19.64 -7.10 -15.91
CA TYR A 89 18.66 -8.19 -15.92
C TYR A 89 19.34 -9.56 -15.79
N GLY A 90 19.23 -10.19 -14.63
CA GLY A 90 19.85 -11.46 -14.31
C GLY A 90 18.87 -12.63 -14.17
N ALA A 91 19.40 -13.75 -13.68
CA ALA A 91 18.61 -14.96 -13.49
C ALA A 91 17.56 -14.82 -12.39
N ILE A 92 17.82 -14.08 -11.30
CA ILE A 92 16.84 -13.90 -10.22
C ILE A 92 15.62 -13.16 -10.77
N GLU A 93 15.85 -12.09 -11.52
CA GLU A 93 14.82 -11.27 -12.16
C GLU A 93 14.02 -12.12 -13.14
N ASP A 94 14.70 -12.88 -14.00
CA ASP A 94 14.03 -13.71 -15.00
C ASP A 94 13.13 -14.79 -14.38
N TYR A 95 13.63 -15.54 -13.41
CA TYR A 95 12.81 -16.57 -12.75
C TYR A 95 11.69 -15.98 -11.88
N ALA A 96 11.90 -14.82 -11.24
CA ALA A 96 10.84 -14.14 -10.50
C ALA A 96 9.70 -13.68 -11.43
N LEU A 97 10.04 -13.10 -12.58
CA LEU A 97 9.08 -12.70 -13.60
C LEU A 97 8.36 -13.90 -14.21
N ARG A 98 9.06 -15.00 -14.51
CA ARG A 98 8.43 -16.23 -15.04
C ARG A 98 7.38 -16.79 -14.10
N VAL A 99 7.75 -16.97 -12.83
CA VAL A 99 6.87 -17.53 -11.79
C VAL A 99 5.65 -16.61 -11.61
N GLY A 100 5.88 -15.31 -11.45
CA GLY A 100 4.83 -14.33 -11.24
C GLY A 100 3.87 -14.17 -12.42
N ALA A 101 4.42 -13.96 -13.62
CA ALA A 101 3.61 -13.78 -14.83
C ALA A 101 2.88 -15.04 -15.25
N GLY A 102 3.51 -16.22 -15.13
CA GLY A 102 2.86 -17.51 -15.38
C GLY A 102 1.66 -17.74 -14.46
N GLU A 103 1.82 -17.45 -13.16
CA GLU A 103 0.73 -17.54 -12.20
C GLU A 103 -0.41 -16.55 -12.51
N TYR A 104 -0.08 -15.29 -12.79
CA TYR A 104 -1.09 -14.27 -13.06
C TYR A 104 -1.84 -14.56 -14.37
N ALA A 105 -1.14 -15.03 -15.41
CA ALA A 105 -1.76 -15.51 -16.64
C ALA A 105 -2.71 -16.69 -16.36
N ALA A 106 -2.28 -17.68 -15.58
CA ALA A 106 -3.11 -18.82 -15.22
C ALA A 106 -4.36 -18.40 -14.44
N GLN A 107 -4.22 -17.45 -13.51
CA GLN A 107 -5.35 -16.92 -12.73
C GLN A 107 -6.31 -16.05 -13.55
N ILE A 108 -5.85 -15.33 -14.57
CA ILE A 108 -6.75 -14.60 -15.48
C ILE A 108 -7.78 -15.57 -16.10
N PHE A 109 -7.35 -16.76 -16.54
CA PHE A 109 -8.26 -17.75 -17.13
C PHE A 109 -8.92 -18.69 -16.12
N GLY A 110 -8.22 -19.08 -15.04
CA GLY A 110 -8.72 -20.01 -14.02
C GLY A 110 -9.57 -19.37 -12.92
N GLY A 111 -9.37 -18.07 -12.70
CA GLY A 111 -10.07 -17.24 -11.73
C GLY A 111 -9.12 -16.45 -10.84
N ILE A 112 -9.39 -15.14 -10.70
CA ILE A 112 -8.58 -14.22 -9.89
C ILE A 112 -9.15 -14.17 -8.47
N PRO A 113 -8.35 -14.46 -7.43
CA PRO A 113 -8.80 -14.33 -6.05
C PRO A 113 -8.86 -12.85 -5.65
N MET A 114 -10.08 -12.35 -5.45
CA MET A 114 -10.33 -11.02 -4.87
C MET A 114 -10.25 -11.08 -3.34
N SER A 115 -10.74 -12.19 -2.79
CA SER A 115 -10.55 -12.64 -1.41
C SER A 115 -10.36 -14.17 -1.41
N GLN A 116 -10.21 -14.80 -0.25
CA GLN A 116 -10.10 -16.28 -0.19
C GLN A 116 -11.38 -16.99 -0.66
N GLY A 117 -12.55 -16.38 -0.46
CA GLY A 117 -13.85 -16.96 -0.82
C GLY A 117 -14.42 -16.43 -2.14
N GLU A 118 -13.86 -15.35 -2.68
CA GLU A 118 -14.38 -14.66 -3.86
C GLU A 118 -13.38 -14.73 -4.99
N ILE A 119 -13.70 -15.58 -5.98
CA ILE A 119 -12.90 -15.79 -7.17
C ILE A 119 -13.70 -15.28 -8.36
N VAL A 120 -13.24 -14.19 -8.98
CA VAL A 120 -13.81 -13.70 -10.23
C VAL A 120 -13.33 -14.58 -11.38
N ARG A 121 -14.23 -14.94 -12.28
CA ARG A 121 -13.90 -15.64 -13.53
C ARG A 121 -14.41 -14.84 -14.74
N LEU A 122 -13.77 -15.02 -15.88
CA LEU A 122 -14.07 -14.28 -17.12
C LEU A 122 -15.56 -14.28 -17.52
N PRO A 123 -16.33 -15.38 -17.38
CA PRO A 123 -17.76 -15.35 -17.70
C PRO A 123 -18.57 -14.35 -16.84
N ALA A 124 -18.17 -14.11 -15.58
CA ALA A 124 -18.82 -13.12 -14.73
C ALA A 124 -18.63 -11.69 -15.24
N LEU A 125 -17.57 -11.44 -16.01
CA LEU A 125 -17.26 -10.16 -16.64
C LEU A 125 -18.01 -9.94 -17.96
N GLY A 126 -18.85 -10.90 -18.38
CA GLY A 126 -19.61 -10.81 -19.63
C GLY A 126 -18.79 -11.11 -20.88
N LEU A 127 -17.66 -11.79 -20.74
CA LEU A 127 -16.79 -12.21 -21.83
C LEU A 127 -17.33 -13.47 -22.51
N SER A 128 -17.31 -13.49 -23.85
CA SER A 128 -17.75 -14.65 -24.64
C SER A 128 -16.69 -15.76 -24.66
N ALA A 129 -17.11 -16.99 -24.92
CA ALA A 129 -16.16 -18.11 -25.07
C ALA A 129 -15.14 -17.87 -26.19
N ASP A 130 -15.58 -17.27 -27.30
CA ASP A 130 -14.72 -16.96 -28.44
C ASP A 130 -13.68 -15.89 -28.09
N ALA A 131 -14.09 -14.85 -27.36
CA ALA A 131 -13.16 -13.82 -26.87
C ALA A 131 -12.10 -14.40 -25.92
N VAL A 132 -12.52 -15.26 -24.99
CA VAL A 132 -11.62 -15.95 -24.07
C VAL A 132 -10.66 -16.87 -24.83
N ALA A 133 -11.14 -17.64 -25.79
CA ALA A 133 -10.31 -18.52 -26.61
C ALA A 133 -9.31 -17.72 -27.47
N SER A 134 -9.72 -16.59 -28.03
CA SER A 134 -8.85 -15.70 -28.81
C SER A 134 -7.74 -15.09 -27.95
N ALA A 135 -8.04 -14.70 -26.71
CA ALA A 135 -7.05 -14.18 -25.77
C ALA A 135 -6.11 -15.28 -25.22
N CYS A 136 -6.59 -16.52 -25.11
CA CYS A 136 -5.82 -17.70 -24.73
C CYS A 136 -5.10 -18.35 -25.93
N GLY A 137 -4.42 -17.56 -26.75
CA GLY A 137 -3.62 -18.08 -27.87
C GLY A 137 -2.30 -18.70 -27.41
N ASP A 138 -1.53 -19.23 -28.37
CA ASP A 138 -0.26 -19.94 -28.16
C ASP A 138 0.71 -19.24 -27.19
N ALA A 139 0.81 -17.90 -27.25
CA ALA A 139 1.69 -17.13 -26.37
C ALA A 139 1.23 -17.13 -24.90
N ALA A 140 -0.08 -17.04 -24.66
CA ALA A 140 -0.64 -17.12 -23.32
C ALA A 140 -0.52 -18.55 -22.77
N GLU A 141 -0.79 -19.56 -23.61
CA GLU A 141 -0.61 -20.97 -23.24
C GLU A 141 0.85 -21.28 -22.88
N ALA A 142 1.81 -20.79 -23.68
CA ALA A 142 3.23 -20.93 -23.39
C ALA A 142 3.63 -20.27 -22.07
N LEU A 143 3.19 -19.02 -21.82
CA LEU A 143 3.46 -18.32 -20.56
C LEU A 143 2.90 -19.10 -19.34
N ILE A 144 1.70 -19.68 -19.47
CA ILE A 144 1.08 -20.47 -18.40
C ILE A 144 1.83 -21.79 -18.19
N ALA A 145 2.14 -22.51 -19.27
CA ALA A 145 2.77 -23.83 -19.20
C ALA A 145 4.24 -23.76 -18.74
N GLU A 146 4.97 -22.73 -19.15
CA GLU A 146 6.41 -22.59 -18.90
C GLU A 146 6.74 -21.63 -17.75
N GLY A 147 5.79 -20.83 -17.28
CA GLY A 147 6.02 -19.79 -16.26
C GLY A 147 6.14 -20.34 -14.84
N ASN A 148 5.01 -20.69 -14.21
CA ASN A 148 4.97 -21.12 -12.80
C ASN A 148 5.14 -22.64 -12.62
N THR A 149 6.29 -23.19 -13.02
CA THR A 149 6.60 -24.61 -12.87
C THR A 149 7.29 -24.90 -11.52
N PRO A 150 7.19 -26.14 -11.00
CA PRO A 150 7.98 -26.57 -9.84
C PRO A 150 9.49 -26.32 -10.02
N GLU A 151 10.01 -26.53 -11.22
CA GLU A 151 11.43 -26.35 -11.56
C GLU A 151 11.83 -24.88 -11.48
N ASN A 152 11.01 -23.97 -12.02
CA ASN A 152 11.26 -22.53 -11.97
C ASN A 152 11.20 -22.00 -10.55
N ARG A 153 10.23 -22.44 -9.74
CA ARG A 153 10.16 -22.08 -8.31
C ARG A 153 11.36 -22.58 -7.54
N ALA A 154 11.76 -23.84 -7.74
CA ALA A 154 12.95 -24.40 -7.10
C ALA A 154 14.22 -23.66 -7.51
N ARG A 155 14.34 -23.27 -8.79
CA ARG A 155 15.47 -22.51 -9.30
C ARG A 155 15.53 -21.10 -8.71
N LEU A 156 14.39 -20.38 -8.67
CA LEU A 156 14.29 -19.08 -8.03
C LEU A 156 14.75 -19.12 -6.56
N VAL A 157 14.25 -20.12 -5.82
CA VAL A 157 14.62 -20.34 -4.41
C VAL A 157 16.11 -20.61 -4.26
N ALA A 158 16.68 -21.46 -5.12
CA ALA A 158 18.11 -21.75 -5.09
C ALA A 158 18.96 -20.49 -5.37
N LEU A 159 18.51 -19.61 -6.27
CA LEU A 159 19.22 -18.37 -6.60
C LEU A 159 19.22 -17.38 -5.43
N PHE A 160 18.06 -17.04 -4.88
CA PHE A 160 18.00 -16.05 -3.79
C PHE A 160 18.54 -16.59 -2.45
N SER A 161 18.56 -17.92 -2.26
CA SER A 161 19.12 -18.53 -1.04
C SER A 161 20.64 -18.46 -0.99
N GLN A 162 21.32 -18.18 -2.11
CA GLN A 162 22.77 -18.00 -2.19
C GLN A 162 23.16 -16.53 -2.06
N SER A 163 22.18 -15.63 -2.02
CA SER A 163 22.39 -14.18 -1.99
C SER A 163 22.47 -13.67 -0.55
N ASP A 164 23.53 -14.06 0.15
CA ASP A 164 23.79 -13.57 1.50
C ASP A 164 23.91 -12.03 1.50
N GLY A 165 23.01 -11.37 2.22
CA GLY A 165 23.04 -9.92 2.43
C GLY A 165 22.33 -9.06 1.39
N LEU A 166 21.56 -9.63 0.44
CA LEU A 166 20.75 -8.82 -0.47
C LEU A 166 19.57 -8.11 0.24
N ALA A 167 19.31 -6.92 -0.31
CA ALA A 167 18.29 -5.97 0.07
C ALA A 167 16.84 -6.45 -0.14
N SER A 168 16.66 -7.18 -1.24
CA SER A 168 15.42 -7.76 -1.77
C SER A 168 15.80 -9.00 -2.57
N VAL A 169 14.80 -9.81 -2.92
CA VAL A 169 14.98 -10.78 -3.99
C VAL A 169 15.08 -10.04 -5.32
N GLY A 170 16.29 -10.00 -5.89
CA GLY A 170 16.58 -9.37 -7.16
C GLY A 170 16.77 -7.85 -7.08
N ASP A 171 17.18 -7.29 -8.21
CA ASP A 171 17.37 -5.86 -8.44
C ASP A 171 16.01 -5.13 -8.51
N PRO A 172 15.72 -4.16 -7.63
CA PRO A 172 14.44 -3.44 -7.65
C PRO A 172 14.26 -2.47 -8.84
N GLY A 173 15.28 -2.25 -9.67
CA GLY A 173 15.27 -1.25 -10.75
C GLY A 173 15.40 0.19 -10.24
N LEU A 174 16.14 0.36 -9.15
CA LEU A 174 16.46 1.68 -8.57
C LEU A 174 17.77 2.21 -9.15
N ASP A 175 17.88 3.54 -9.23
CA ASP A 175 19.16 4.21 -9.50
C ASP A 175 20.05 4.25 -8.25
N GLU A 176 21.29 4.73 -8.41
CA GLU A 176 22.27 4.78 -7.32
C GLU A 176 21.82 5.66 -6.14
N MET A 177 21.10 6.75 -6.41
CA MET A 177 20.61 7.66 -5.36
C MET A 177 19.52 6.97 -4.53
N LEU A 178 18.55 6.34 -5.19
CA LEU A 178 17.47 5.61 -4.53
C LEU A 178 17.99 4.40 -3.76
N GLU A 179 18.99 3.69 -4.28
CA GLU A 179 19.61 2.57 -3.54
C GLU A 179 20.43 3.07 -2.33
N ALA A 180 21.07 4.25 -2.42
CA ALA A 180 21.72 4.88 -1.27
C ALA A 180 20.71 5.23 -0.16
N ILE A 181 19.58 5.85 -0.52
CA ILE A 181 18.47 6.14 0.40
C ILE A 181 17.95 4.85 1.04
N ARG A 182 17.72 3.82 0.23
CA ARG A 182 17.28 2.50 0.69
C ARG A 182 18.25 1.90 1.71
N SER A 183 19.54 1.94 1.42
CA SER A 183 20.60 1.42 2.29
C SER A 183 20.67 2.18 3.61
N GLU A 184 20.51 3.49 3.60
CA GLU A 184 20.47 4.32 4.80
C GLU A 184 19.27 3.97 5.69
N MET A 185 18.05 3.92 5.13
CA MET A 185 16.84 3.57 5.88
C MET A 185 16.91 2.15 6.45
N ARG A 186 17.51 1.21 5.70
CA ARG A 186 17.74 -0.14 6.19
C ARG A 186 18.69 -0.17 7.38
N ARG A 187 19.82 0.54 7.29
CA ARG A 187 20.79 0.63 8.41
C ARG A 187 20.14 1.23 9.65
N PHE A 188 19.35 2.28 9.47
CA PHE A 188 18.55 2.87 10.54
C PHE A 188 17.59 1.83 11.16
N CYS A 189 16.81 1.12 10.34
CA CYS A 189 15.87 0.12 10.84
C CYS A 189 16.55 -1.06 11.53
N ALA A 190 17.70 -1.51 11.02
CA ALA A 190 18.46 -2.61 11.62
C ALA A 190 19.04 -2.23 12.99
N ALA A 191 19.40 -0.96 13.19
CA ALA A 191 19.95 -0.46 14.44
C ALA A 191 18.87 -0.09 15.46
N GLU A 192 17.82 0.64 15.04
CA GLU A 192 16.94 1.37 15.96
C GLU A 192 15.51 0.81 16.05
N VAL A 193 15.08 0.02 15.06
CA VAL A 193 13.66 -0.39 14.93
C VAL A 193 13.49 -1.88 15.09
N THR A 194 14.07 -2.67 14.17
CA THR A 194 13.85 -4.11 14.05
C THR A 194 14.16 -4.87 15.35
N PRO A 195 15.24 -4.57 16.09
CA PRO A 195 15.53 -5.25 17.35
C PRO A 195 14.53 -4.98 18.48
N HIS A 196 13.73 -3.90 18.39
CA HIS A 196 12.90 -3.40 19.49
C HIS A 196 11.40 -3.42 19.18
N ALA A 197 11.01 -3.38 17.90
CA ALA A 197 9.63 -3.22 17.47
C ALA A 197 8.69 -4.30 18.00
N HIS A 198 9.20 -5.51 18.23
CA HIS A 198 8.40 -6.59 18.80
C HIS A 198 8.09 -6.36 20.28
N ASP A 199 9.08 -5.92 21.06
CA ASP A 199 8.89 -5.61 22.48
C ASP A 199 7.93 -4.42 22.66
N TRP A 200 8.07 -3.36 21.84
CA TRP A 200 7.11 -2.25 21.83
C TRP A 200 5.68 -2.75 21.55
N HIS A 201 5.54 -3.64 20.56
CA HIS A 201 4.24 -4.21 20.24
C HIS A 201 3.67 -5.02 21.40
N LEU A 202 4.46 -5.86 22.08
CA LEU A 202 4.00 -6.66 23.23
C LEU A 202 3.60 -5.80 24.42
N ALA A 203 4.40 -4.77 24.72
CA ALA A 203 4.15 -3.82 25.81
C ALA A 203 2.97 -2.88 25.56
N ASN A 204 2.43 -2.84 24.33
CA ASN A 204 1.51 -1.79 23.87
C ASN A 204 2.14 -0.39 23.99
N ASP A 205 3.44 -0.30 23.75
CA ASP A 205 4.18 0.96 23.82
C ASP A 205 4.08 1.71 22.51
N TYR A 206 4.10 3.04 22.63
CA TYR A 206 4.40 3.91 21.50
C TYR A 206 5.80 3.64 20.95
N ILE A 207 5.95 3.81 19.62
CA ILE A 207 7.27 4.00 19.01
C ILE A 207 7.98 5.14 19.76
N PRO A 208 9.16 4.91 20.37
CA PRO A 208 9.80 5.91 21.22
C PRO A 208 10.08 7.23 20.51
N MET A 209 9.92 8.35 21.22
CA MET A 209 10.23 9.69 20.66
C MET A 209 11.67 9.81 20.13
N PRO A 210 12.71 9.21 20.74
CA PRO A 210 14.05 9.22 20.15
C PRO A 210 14.14 8.62 18.74
N VAL A 211 13.30 7.61 18.43
CA VAL A 211 13.21 7.04 17.08
C VAL A 211 12.57 8.04 16.13
N VAL A 212 11.51 8.73 16.57
CA VAL A 212 10.83 9.79 15.81
C VAL A 212 11.78 10.96 15.54
N GLU A 213 12.55 11.40 16.54
CA GLU A 213 13.54 12.48 16.44
C GLU A 213 14.64 12.11 15.44
N LYS A 214 15.16 10.88 15.50
CA LYS A 214 16.15 10.39 14.54
C LYS A 214 15.59 10.29 13.11
N MET A 215 14.31 9.96 12.93
CA MET A 215 13.66 10.06 11.62
C MET A 215 13.61 11.50 11.10
N ALA A 216 13.39 12.48 11.98
CA ALA A 216 13.41 13.89 11.61
C ALA A 216 14.82 14.34 11.20
N GLU A 217 15.85 13.93 11.93
CA GLU A 217 17.27 14.20 11.59
C GLU A 217 17.65 13.62 10.22
N LEU A 218 17.10 12.46 9.86
CA LEU A 218 17.27 11.83 8.54
C LEU A 218 16.41 12.47 7.44
N GLY A 219 15.62 13.50 7.75
CA GLY A 219 14.79 14.22 6.78
C GLY A 219 13.51 13.49 6.34
N VAL A 220 13.12 12.40 7.01
CA VAL A 220 11.97 11.56 6.59
C VAL A 220 10.67 12.36 6.52
N PHE A 221 10.43 13.27 7.46
CA PHE A 221 9.19 14.05 7.51
C PHE A 221 9.11 15.16 6.46
N GLY A 222 10.26 15.60 5.93
CA GLY A 222 10.38 16.63 4.90
C GLY A 222 10.75 16.09 3.52
N LEU A 223 10.78 14.77 3.32
CA LEU A 223 11.40 14.14 2.16
C LEU A 223 10.88 14.70 0.82
N THR A 224 9.56 14.82 0.66
CA THR A 224 8.91 15.34 -0.55
C THR A 224 8.44 16.79 -0.41
N ILE A 225 8.72 17.45 0.70
CA ILE A 225 8.35 18.86 0.90
C ILE A 225 9.33 19.71 0.09
N PRO A 226 8.87 20.75 -0.64
CA PRO A 226 9.78 21.63 -1.37
C PRO A 226 10.85 22.27 -0.49
N GLU A 227 12.05 22.48 -1.04
CA GLU A 227 13.19 23.07 -0.32
C GLU A 227 12.88 24.47 0.24
N GLU A 228 12.03 25.26 -0.44
CA GLU A 228 11.60 26.59 0.03
C GLU A 228 10.86 26.53 1.38
N PHE A 229 10.33 25.37 1.75
CA PHE A 229 9.70 25.10 3.04
C PHE A 229 10.55 24.19 3.92
N GLY A 230 11.87 24.10 3.68
CA GLY A 230 12.80 23.33 4.53
C GLY A 230 12.74 21.82 4.34
N GLY A 231 12.08 21.32 3.28
CA GLY A 231 12.12 19.92 2.90
C GLY A 231 13.29 19.58 1.96
N MET A 232 13.32 18.34 1.46
CA MET A 232 14.37 17.86 0.55
C MET A 232 13.98 17.89 -0.93
N GLY A 233 12.71 18.16 -1.26
CA GLY A 233 12.23 18.22 -2.64
C GLY A 233 12.38 16.90 -3.43
N LEU A 234 12.50 15.76 -2.74
CA LEU A 234 12.69 14.46 -3.40
C LEU A 234 11.39 13.91 -3.96
N SER A 235 11.55 12.96 -4.88
CA SER A 235 10.47 12.33 -5.64
C SER A 235 9.57 11.44 -4.79
N LYS A 236 8.35 11.18 -5.28
CA LYS A 236 7.41 10.19 -4.72
C LYS A 236 7.97 8.78 -4.78
N VAL A 237 8.77 8.45 -5.80
CA VAL A 237 9.54 7.17 -5.80
C VAL A 237 10.49 7.10 -4.61
N SER A 238 11.21 8.18 -4.28
CA SER A 238 12.10 8.23 -3.11
C SER A 238 11.33 7.94 -1.82
N MET A 239 10.14 8.53 -1.69
CA MET A 239 9.28 8.29 -0.52
C MET A 239 8.71 6.85 -0.48
N CYS A 240 8.47 6.20 -1.62
CA CYS A 240 8.12 4.78 -1.63
C CYS A 240 9.26 3.93 -1.06
N VAL A 241 10.50 4.18 -1.49
CA VAL A 241 11.69 3.45 -1.03
C VAL A 241 11.89 3.62 0.47
N VAL A 242 11.75 4.85 0.98
CA VAL A 242 11.82 5.13 2.43
C VAL A 242 10.71 4.38 3.18
N SER A 243 9.46 4.51 2.74
CA SER A 243 8.32 3.86 3.40
C SER A 243 8.39 2.34 3.35
N GLU A 244 8.92 1.74 2.28
CA GLU A 244 9.16 0.29 2.17
C GLU A 244 10.14 -0.19 3.25
N GLU A 245 11.33 0.41 3.35
CA GLU A 245 12.34 -0.04 4.32
C GLU A 245 11.91 0.22 5.77
N LEU A 246 11.29 1.37 6.05
CA LEU A 246 10.75 1.66 7.38
C LEU A 246 9.65 0.67 7.78
N SER A 247 8.74 0.34 6.85
CA SER A 247 7.64 -0.60 7.11
C SER A 247 8.09 -2.05 7.21
N ARG A 248 9.19 -2.40 6.54
CA ARG A 248 9.86 -3.70 6.70
C ARG A 248 10.38 -3.90 8.12
N GLY A 249 10.89 -2.84 8.75
CA GLY A 249 11.22 -2.84 10.18
C GLY A 249 9.97 -2.93 11.04
N TYR A 250 9.07 -1.95 10.88
CA TYR A 250 7.75 -1.93 11.50
C TYR A 250 6.81 -0.95 10.79
N ILE A 251 5.62 -1.40 10.37
CA ILE A 251 4.63 -0.59 9.63
C ILE A 251 4.30 0.76 10.30
N GLY A 252 4.31 0.82 11.64
CA GLY A 252 4.06 2.04 12.39
C GLY A 252 5.12 3.11 12.13
N VAL A 253 6.40 2.70 11.99
CA VAL A 253 7.52 3.61 11.68
C VAL A 253 7.38 4.16 10.27
N GLY A 254 7.09 3.33 9.27
CA GLY A 254 6.81 3.82 7.92
C GLY A 254 5.61 4.77 7.87
N SER A 255 4.58 4.47 8.66
CA SER A 255 3.36 5.28 8.70
C SER A 255 3.57 6.67 9.33
N LEU A 256 4.53 6.87 10.24
CA LEU A 256 4.91 8.21 10.73
C LEU A 256 5.32 9.13 9.57
N GLY A 257 6.17 8.63 8.66
CA GLY A 257 6.58 9.36 7.46
C GLY A 257 5.40 9.66 6.53
N THR A 258 4.55 8.65 6.27
CA THR A 258 3.35 8.83 5.44
C THR A 258 2.41 9.90 5.99
N ARG A 259 2.21 9.99 7.32
CA ARG A 259 1.34 11.02 7.90
C ARG A 259 1.85 12.43 7.62
N SER A 260 3.15 12.63 7.73
CA SER A 260 3.81 13.88 7.38
C SER A 260 3.61 14.23 5.91
N GLU A 261 3.91 13.29 5.01
CA GLU A 261 3.79 13.49 3.56
C GLU A 261 2.37 13.88 3.15
N ILE A 262 1.35 13.15 3.63
CA ILE A 262 -0.04 13.40 3.24
C ILE A 262 -0.56 14.71 3.82
N ALA A 263 -0.20 15.06 5.06
CA ALA A 263 -0.56 16.35 5.63
C ALA A 263 0.12 17.51 4.89
N ALA A 264 1.40 17.35 4.53
CA ALA A 264 2.13 18.34 3.75
C ALA A 264 1.52 18.51 2.34
N GLU A 265 1.19 17.43 1.65
CA GLU A 265 0.54 17.48 0.32
C GLU A 265 -0.84 18.14 0.39
N LEU A 266 -1.61 17.88 1.44
CA LEU A 266 -2.89 18.55 1.69
C LEU A 266 -2.72 20.08 1.84
N ILE A 267 -1.70 20.52 2.58
CA ILE A 267 -1.41 21.94 2.82
C ILE A 267 -0.81 22.61 1.57
N LEU A 268 0.08 21.92 0.86
CA LEU A 268 0.66 22.39 -0.41
C LEU A 268 -0.42 22.67 -1.45
N ASN A 269 -1.42 21.78 -1.56
CA ASN A 269 -2.46 21.87 -2.58
C ASN A 269 -3.63 22.77 -2.15
N GLY A 270 -4.00 22.74 -0.87
CA GLY A 270 -5.21 23.40 -0.37
C GLY A 270 -4.98 24.66 0.47
N GLY A 271 -3.76 24.91 0.94
CA GLY A 271 -3.46 25.97 1.91
C GLY A 271 -3.19 27.34 1.29
N THR A 272 -3.41 28.40 2.08
CA THR A 272 -2.96 29.76 1.73
C THR A 272 -1.44 29.87 1.83
N ALA A 273 -0.85 30.97 1.31
CA ALA A 273 0.59 31.20 1.41
C ALA A 273 1.05 31.25 2.88
N GLU A 274 0.28 31.89 3.75
CA GLU A 274 0.54 32.00 5.18
C GLU A 274 0.46 30.63 5.87
N GLN A 275 -0.51 29.80 5.49
CA GLN A 275 -0.62 28.43 6.01
C GLN A 275 0.56 27.57 5.59
N LYS A 276 0.97 27.63 4.31
CA LYS A 276 2.15 26.89 3.82
C LYS A 276 3.41 27.29 4.59
N GLN A 277 3.66 28.59 4.73
CA GLN A 277 4.83 29.12 5.46
C GLN A 277 4.81 28.79 6.95
N ARG A 278 3.63 28.72 7.58
CA ARG A 278 3.49 28.36 8.99
C ARG A 278 3.72 26.88 9.25
N TRP A 279 3.17 26.01 8.40
CA TRP A 279 3.03 24.59 8.70
C TRP A 279 4.13 23.73 8.09
N LEU A 280 4.44 23.92 6.82
CA LEU A 280 5.31 23.01 6.07
C LEU A 280 6.74 22.93 6.64
N PRO A 281 7.41 24.03 7.03
CA PRO A 281 8.74 23.96 7.63
C PRO A 281 8.79 23.16 8.93
N ARG A 282 7.76 23.32 9.77
CA ARG A 282 7.68 22.64 11.06
C ARG A 282 7.36 21.15 10.90
N ILE A 283 6.56 20.80 9.89
CA ILE A 283 6.31 19.40 9.50
C ILE A 283 7.61 18.78 8.96
N ALA A 284 8.31 19.48 8.05
CA ALA A 284 9.55 19.00 7.44
C ALA A 284 10.63 18.69 8.49
N ALA A 285 10.75 19.55 9.50
CA ALA A 285 11.70 19.39 10.60
C ALA A 285 11.25 18.37 11.66
N GLY A 286 10.05 17.78 11.57
CA GLY A 286 9.50 16.89 12.60
C GLY A 286 9.17 17.59 13.92
N GLU A 287 9.20 18.92 13.97
CA GLU A 287 8.84 19.72 15.15
C GLU A 287 7.36 19.58 15.50
N ILE A 288 6.52 19.42 14.47
CA ILE A 288 5.10 19.10 14.62
C ILE A 288 4.76 17.81 13.91
N LEU A 289 3.96 16.98 14.58
CA LEU A 289 3.51 15.69 14.09
C LEU A 289 2.03 15.79 13.69
N PRO A 290 1.69 15.52 12.42
CA PRO A 290 0.30 15.55 11.98
C PRO A 290 -0.40 14.21 12.16
N THR A 291 -1.71 14.26 12.37
CA THR A 291 -2.60 13.11 12.19
C THR A 291 -3.86 13.48 11.40
N ALA A 292 -4.47 12.47 10.78
CA ALA A 292 -5.71 12.60 10.03
C ALA A 292 -6.92 12.26 10.91
N VAL A 293 -7.94 13.12 10.90
CA VAL A 293 -9.13 12.97 11.75
C VAL A 293 -10.40 13.03 10.91
N PHE A 294 -10.75 11.89 10.33
CA PHE A 294 -11.83 11.81 9.33
C PHE A 294 -12.98 10.89 9.78
N THR A 295 -12.66 9.64 10.11
CA THR A 295 -13.62 8.57 10.37
C THR A 295 -14.45 8.82 11.62
N GLU A 296 -15.75 8.49 11.55
CA GLU A 296 -16.71 8.56 12.64
C GLU A 296 -17.26 7.16 12.96
N PRO A 297 -17.82 6.92 14.17
CA PRO A 297 -18.31 5.59 14.56
C PRO A 297 -19.27 4.95 13.57
N ASN A 298 -20.05 5.76 12.85
CA ASN A 298 -21.02 5.30 11.86
C ASN A 298 -20.69 5.76 10.43
N THR A 299 -19.48 6.27 10.17
CA THR A 299 -19.10 6.82 8.86
C THR A 299 -17.62 6.65 8.59
N GLY A 300 -17.27 5.65 7.77
CA GLY A 300 -15.91 5.40 7.27
C GLY A 300 -15.85 5.52 5.74
N SER A 301 -16.30 4.48 5.04
CA SER A 301 -16.28 4.43 3.57
C SER A 301 -17.07 5.54 2.88
N ASP A 302 -18.20 5.97 3.45
CA ASP A 302 -19.01 7.08 2.95
C ASP A 302 -18.66 8.41 3.65
N LEU A 303 -17.39 8.83 3.52
CA LEU A 303 -16.85 9.98 4.25
C LEU A 303 -17.58 11.31 3.96
N ALA A 304 -18.29 11.40 2.82
CA ALA A 304 -19.10 12.57 2.46
C ALA A 304 -20.31 12.79 3.40
N SER A 305 -20.72 11.75 4.12
CA SER A 305 -21.89 11.75 5.01
C SER A 305 -21.56 12.01 6.49
N LEU A 306 -20.33 12.40 6.79
CA LEU A 306 -19.89 12.65 8.17
C LEU A 306 -20.71 13.77 8.85
N ARG A 307 -20.81 13.70 10.18
CA ARG A 307 -21.73 14.50 11.00
C ARG A 307 -21.04 15.43 11.99
N THR A 308 -19.77 15.22 12.31
CA THR A 308 -18.99 16.15 13.15
C THR A 308 -19.09 17.55 12.56
N LYS A 309 -19.60 18.50 13.33
CA LYS A 309 -19.92 19.85 12.90
C LYS A 309 -18.90 20.85 13.44
N ALA A 310 -18.69 21.93 12.71
CA ALA A 310 -17.94 23.08 13.18
C ALA A 310 -18.76 24.36 12.97
N VAL A 311 -19.01 25.10 14.05
CA VAL A 311 -19.77 26.36 14.02
C VAL A 311 -18.80 27.51 14.20
N ARG A 312 -18.83 28.49 13.30
CA ARG A 312 -17.98 29.68 13.43
C ARG A 312 -18.53 30.62 14.51
N GLU A 313 -17.69 30.95 15.49
CA GLU A 313 -17.97 31.90 16.56
C GLU A 313 -16.82 32.91 16.64
N GLY A 314 -17.00 34.08 16.02
CA GLY A 314 -15.95 35.10 15.95
C GLY A 314 -14.73 34.64 15.13
N ASP A 315 -13.58 34.57 15.78
CA ASP A 315 -12.29 34.18 15.22
C ASP A 315 -11.95 32.69 15.43
N VAL A 316 -12.88 31.89 15.94
CA VAL A 316 -12.74 30.44 16.10
C VAL A 316 -13.90 29.67 15.48
N PHE A 317 -13.67 28.38 15.23
CA PHE A 317 -14.68 27.35 15.01
C PHE A 317 -14.82 26.52 16.29
N LYS A 318 -16.05 26.27 16.71
CA LYS A 318 -16.42 25.33 17.78
C LYS A 318 -16.79 24.00 17.16
N VAL A 319 -16.00 22.97 17.41
CA VAL A 319 -16.20 21.63 16.87
C VAL A 319 -17.00 20.76 17.84
N HIS A 320 -18.02 20.06 17.33
CA HIS A 320 -18.78 19.08 18.09
C HIS A 320 -18.99 17.80 17.28
N GLY A 321 -18.71 16.65 17.89
CA GLY A 321 -18.93 15.35 17.27
C GLY A 321 -17.98 14.28 17.79
N ASN A 322 -18.02 13.12 17.14
CA ASN A 322 -17.20 11.98 17.52
C ASN A 322 -16.41 11.48 16.32
N LYS A 323 -15.15 11.13 16.55
CA LYS A 323 -14.23 10.52 15.59
C LYS A 323 -13.69 9.22 16.19
N THR A 324 -13.28 8.28 15.36
CA THR A 324 -12.76 6.98 15.81
C THR A 324 -11.75 6.44 14.82
N TRP A 325 -10.96 5.44 15.22
CA TRP A 325 -9.84 4.90 14.44
C TRP A 325 -8.81 5.98 14.11
N ILE A 326 -8.61 6.93 15.03
CA ILE A 326 -7.65 8.00 14.83
C ILE A 326 -6.30 7.51 15.32
N THR A 327 -5.36 7.36 14.39
CA THR A 327 -4.00 6.92 14.71
C THR A 327 -3.16 8.07 15.24
N HIS A 328 -2.37 7.84 16.29
CA HIS A 328 -1.41 8.82 16.84
C HIS A 328 -1.95 10.15 17.44
N PRO A 329 -3.24 10.31 17.82
CA PRO A 329 -3.75 11.62 18.19
C PRO A 329 -3.15 12.15 19.48
N VAL A 330 -2.73 11.31 20.43
CA VAL A 330 -2.15 11.81 21.69
C VAL A 330 -0.88 12.63 21.45
N ARG A 331 0.03 12.13 20.60
CA ARG A 331 1.34 12.76 20.33
C ARG A 331 1.36 13.68 19.10
N ALA A 332 0.26 13.77 18.35
CA ALA A 332 0.12 14.71 17.25
C ALA A 332 -0.02 16.17 17.77
N ASP A 333 0.58 17.12 17.07
CA ASP A 333 0.46 18.56 17.35
C ASP A 333 -0.64 19.21 16.52
N ILE A 334 -0.91 18.64 15.33
CA ILE A 334 -1.98 19.09 14.44
C ILE A 334 -2.84 17.91 13.97
N MET A 335 -4.14 18.16 13.88
CA MET A 335 -5.13 17.26 13.32
C MET A 335 -5.65 17.86 12.01
N THR A 336 -5.50 17.16 10.90
CA THR A 336 -6.24 17.48 9.66
C THR A 336 -7.66 16.94 9.84
N LEU A 337 -8.57 17.82 10.25
CA LEU A 337 -9.88 17.48 10.80
C LEU A 337 -10.98 17.84 9.79
N LEU A 338 -11.65 16.82 9.25
CA LEU A 338 -12.74 17.01 8.30
C LEU A 338 -14.07 17.12 9.05
N VAL A 339 -14.75 18.26 8.86
CA VAL A 339 -15.97 18.65 9.57
C VAL A 339 -17.02 19.18 8.61
N ARG A 340 -18.28 19.18 9.04
CA ARG A 340 -19.37 19.85 8.36
C ARG A 340 -19.52 21.28 8.88
N THR A 341 -19.29 22.28 8.03
CA THR A 341 -19.54 23.70 8.38
C THR A 341 -20.87 24.20 7.82
N ASP A 342 -21.33 23.63 6.71
CA ASP A 342 -22.66 23.89 6.15
C ASP A 342 -23.56 22.65 6.30
N PRO A 343 -24.54 22.67 7.22
CA PRO A 343 -25.48 21.56 7.44
C PRO A 343 -26.53 21.42 6.33
N ASP A 344 -26.80 22.48 5.57
CA ASP A 344 -27.83 22.51 4.53
C ASP A 344 -27.26 22.10 3.16
N ALA A 345 -25.94 22.19 2.97
CA ALA A 345 -25.27 21.71 1.76
C ALA A 345 -25.27 20.17 1.65
N PRO A 346 -25.69 19.62 0.50
CA PRO A 346 -25.79 18.18 0.33
C PRO A 346 -24.42 17.50 0.21
N GLY A 347 -24.29 16.35 0.87
CA GLY A 347 -23.14 15.46 0.78
C GLY A 347 -21.82 16.15 1.12
N TYR A 348 -20.82 15.97 0.24
CA TYR A 348 -19.47 16.48 0.44
C TYR A 348 -19.34 18.01 0.37
N ARG A 349 -20.33 18.71 -0.18
CA ARG A 349 -20.25 20.17 -0.41
C ARG A 349 -20.28 20.99 0.87
N GLY A 350 -20.82 20.43 1.94
CA GLY A 350 -20.83 21.08 3.26
C GLY A 350 -19.60 20.81 4.11
N LEU A 351 -18.59 20.11 3.55
CA LEU A 351 -17.42 19.68 4.30
C LEU A 351 -16.24 20.65 4.15
N SER A 352 -15.60 20.96 5.26
CA SER A 352 -14.44 21.84 5.38
C SER A 352 -13.31 21.12 6.09
N MET A 353 -12.07 21.45 5.72
CA MET A 353 -10.88 20.90 6.36
C MET A 353 -10.30 21.93 7.32
N LEU A 354 -10.15 21.55 8.59
CA LEU A 354 -9.52 22.38 9.62
C LEU A 354 -8.13 21.82 9.95
N ILE A 355 -7.14 22.71 10.11
CA ILE A 355 -5.84 22.37 10.73
C ILE A 355 -5.98 22.62 12.24
N ALA A 356 -6.47 21.61 12.95
CA ALA A 356 -6.77 21.69 14.38
C ALA A 356 -5.51 21.50 15.22
N GLU A 357 -4.98 22.59 15.77
CA GLU A 357 -3.84 22.57 16.70
C GLU A 357 -4.24 22.02 18.07
N LYS A 358 -3.36 21.25 18.70
CA LYS A 358 -3.51 20.88 20.11
C LYS A 358 -2.15 20.59 20.76
N PRO A 359 -2.04 20.69 22.09
CA PRO A 359 -0.86 20.17 22.79
C PRO A 359 -0.76 18.64 22.66
N ARG A 360 0.47 18.13 22.73
CA ARG A 360 0.73 16.70 22.92
C ARG A 360 0.27 16.29 24.33
N GLY A 361 -0.34 15.12 24.44
CA GLY A 361 -0.69 14.50 25.71
C GLY A 361 0.32 13.44 26.17
N THR A 362 -0.05 12.73 27.21
CA THR A 362 0.65 11.56 27.76
C THR A 362 -0.37 10.44 27.99
N ASP A 363 0.06 9.23 28.34
CA ASP A 363 -0.90 8.16 28.68
C ASP A 363 -1.79 8.51 29.89
N ALA A 364 -1.27 9.31 30.84
CA ALA A 364 -2.03 9.74 32.01
C ALA A 364 -3.03 10.87 31.70
N ASP A 365 -2.72 11.71 30.72
CA ASP A 365 -3.56 12.82 30.27
C ASP A 365 -3.43 12.96 28.74
N PRO A 366 -4.19 12.16 27.97
CA PRO A 366 -3.99 12.03 26.52
C PRO A 366 -4.41 13.27 25.72
N PHE A 367 -5.33 14.07 26.26
CA PHE A 367 -5.88 15.25 25.59
C PHE A 367 -5.97 16.44 26.57
N PRO A 368 -4.83 17.09 26.89
CA PRO A 368 -4.77 18.18 27.87
C PRO A 368 -5.25 19.51 27.28
N VAL A 369 -6.44 19.52 26.69
CA VAL A 369 -7.07 20.70 26.06
C VAL A 369 -8.58 20.65 26.21
N GLU A 370 -9.21 21.80 26.44
CA GLU A 370 -10.65 21.89 26.62
C GLU A 370 -11.41 21.49 25.35
N GLY A 371 -12.53 20.79 25.54
CA GLY A 371 -13.42 20.38 24.45
C GLY A 371 -12.94 19.17 23.64
N LEU A 372 -11.78 18.57 23.95
CA LEU A 372 -11.32 17.32 23.34
C LEU A 372 -11.11 16.26 24.41
N THR A 373 -11.75 15.10 24.24
CA THR A 373 -11.55 13.92 25.07
C THR A 373 -11.43 12.68 24.19
N GLY A 374 -11.01 11.56 24.75
CA GLY A 374 -10.89 10.32 24.00
C GLY A 374 -10.31 9.17 24.82
N GLY A 375 -10.30 7.99 24.22
CA GLY A 375 -9.78 6.77 24.81
C GLY A 375 -9.11 5.88 23.77
N GLU A 376 -8.06 5.17 24.19
CA GLU A 376 -7.38 4.20 23.34
C GLU A 376 -8.34 3.06 22.98
N ILE A 377 -8.28 2.61 21.72
CA ILE A 377 -8.94 1.41 21.22
C ILE A 377 -7.92 0.27 21.34
N GLU A 378 -8.27 -0.77 22.09
CA GLU A 378 -7.46 -2.00 22.14
C GLU A 378 -7.54 -2.73 20.80
N VAL A 379 -6.40 -2.80 20.10
CA VAL A 379 -6.30 -3.33 18.73
C VAL A 379 -5.45 -4.59 18.64
N LEU A 380 -5.75 -5.43 17.65
CA LEU A 380 -5.01 -6.67 17.39
C LEU A 380 -3.59 -6.42 16.84
N GLY A 381 -3.39 -5.39 16.03
CA GLY A 381 -2.13 -5.04 15.36
C GLY A 381 -1.95 -3.53 15.23
N TYR A 382 -0.86 -3.06 14.60
CA TYR A 382 -0.65 -1.63 14.34
C TYR A 382 -0.54 -0.69 15.57
N ARG A 383 0.02 -1.19 16.67
CA ARG A 383 -0.06 -0.53 17.99
C ARG A 383 0.90 0.63 18.26
N GLY A 384 1.99 0.78 17.49
CA GLY A 384 3.08 1.71 17.83
C GLY A 384 2.75 3.19 17.74
N MET A 385 1.60 3.54 17.17
CA MET A 385 1.04 4.88 17.23
C MET A 385 -0.30 4.93 17.95
N LYS A 386 -0.89 3.77 18.26
CA LYS A 386 -2.20 3.55 18.87
C LYS A 386 -3.35 4.20 18.10
N GLU A 387 -4.55 3.68 18.32
CA GLU A 387 -5.81 4.15 17.74
C GLU A 387 -6.71 4.67 18.85
N TYR A 388 -7.43 5.76 18.60
CA TYR A 388 -8.31 6.36 19.61
C TYR A 388 -9.70 6.65 19.05
N GLU A 389 -10.68 6.58 19.96
CA GLU A 389 -11.92 7.33 19.87
C GLU A 389 -11.68 8.74 20.38
N LEU A 390 -12.22 9.74 19.69
CA LEU A 390 -12.17 11.15 20.07
C LEU A 390 -13.58 11.72 20.14
N ALA A 391 -13.87 12.50 21.18
CA ALA A 391 -15.08 13.28 21.32
C ALA A 391 -14.72 14.77 21.39
N PHE A 392 -15.37 15.54 20.54
CA PHE A 392 -15.26 16.99 20.47
C PHE A 392 -16.53 17.60 21.07
N ASP A 393 -16.38 18.45 22.07
CA ASP A 393 -17.46 19.23 22.66
C ASP A 393 -17.03 20.69 22.84
N GLY A 394 -17.25 21.50 21.81
CA GLY A 394 -16.87 22.90 21.81
C GLY A 394 -15.36 23.13 21.66
N PHE A 395 -14.63 22.13 21.16
CA PHE A 395 -13.20 22.24 20.87
C PHE A 395 -12.95 23.41 19.91
N GLU A 396 -12.06 24.31 20.30
CA GLU A 396 -11.77 25.52 19.55
C GLU A 396 -10.68 25.30 18.51
N VAL A 397 -10.96 25.72 17.28
CA VAL A 397 -9.97 25.82 16.21
C VAL A 397 -9.99 27.24 15.66
N LYS A 398 -8.84 27.91 15.56
CA LYS A 398 -8.78 29.25 14.99
C LYS A 398 -9.35 29.29 13.58
N ALA A 399 -10.11 30.33 13.24
CA ALA A 399 -10.72 30.48 11.91
C ALA A 399 -9.66 30.60 10.80
N GLU A 400 -8.47 31.14 11.09
CA GLU A 400 -7.33 31.18 10.18
C GLU A 400 -6.79 29.78 9.80
N ASN A 401 -7.12 28.75 10.58
CA ASN A 401 -6.74 27.37 10.33
C ASN A 401 -7.76 26.60 9.48
N LEU A 402 -8.81 27.25 8.97
CA LEU A 402 -9.61 26.71 7.87
C LEU A 402 -8.73 26.62 6.63
N LEU A 403 -8.44 25.40 6.17
CA LEU A 403 -7.51 25.17 5.06
C LEU A 403 -7.98 25.91 3.80
N GLY A 404 -7.16 26.82 3.29
CA GLY A 404 -7.47 27.64 2.13
C GLY A 404 -8.46 28.78 2.37
N GLY A 405 -8.96 28.95 3.60
CA GLY A 405 -9.81 30.06 4.02
C GLY A 405 -11.24 30.07 3.48
N VAL A 406 -11.66 29.02 2.76
CA VAL A 406 -12.98 28.91 2.14
C VAL A 406 -13.68 27.62 2.58
N GLU A 407 -14.87 27.76 3.15
CA GLU A 407 -15.69 26.62 3.58
C GLU A 407 -16.18 25.77 2.40
N GLY A 408 -16.53 24.51 2.67
CA GLY A 408 -17.08 23.58 1.68
C GLY A 408 -16.05 23.01 0.69
N GLN A 409 -14.76 23.30 0.88
CA GLN A 409 -13.68 22.78 0.03
C GLN A 409 -12.99 21.52 0.58
N GLY A 410 -13.28 21.12 1.82
CA GLY A 410 -12.51 20.11 2.56
C GLY A 410 -12.43 18.76 1.86
N PHE A 411 -13.53 18.29 1.30
CA PHE A 411 -13.54 17.00 0.59
C PHE A 411 -12.75 17.05 -0.73
N LYS A 412 -12.80 18.17 -1.45
CA LYS A 412 -12.03 18.34 -2.70
C LYS A 412 -10.53 18.42 -2.42
N GLN A 413 -10.14 19.15 -1.38
CA GLN A 413 -8.75 19.22 -0.91
C GLN A 413 -8.25 17.82 -0.52
N LEU A 414 -9.05 17.05 0.22
CA LEU A 414 -8.71 15.67 0.59
C LEU A 414 -8.56 14.75 -0.64
N MET A 415 -9.43 14.89 -1.64
CA MET A 415 -9.33 14.07 -2.87
C MET A 415 -8.00 14.24 -3.60
N GLN A 416 -7.35 15.41 -3.50
CA GLN A 416 -6.06 15.67 -4.13
C GLN A 416 -4.92 14.84 -3.54
N THR A 417 -5.08 14.32 -2.32
CA THR A 417 -4.04 13.51 -1.65
C THR A 417 -4.22 12.01 -1.87
N PHE A 418 -5.32 11.58 -2.50
CA PHE A 418 -5.64 10.14 -2.61
C PHE A 418 -4.65 9.35 -3.45
N GLU A 419 -4.07 9.95 -4.49
CA GLU A 419 -3.02 9.28 -5.28
C GLU A 419 -1.82 8.95 -4.40
N ALA A 420 -1.27 9.94 -3.70
CA ALA A 420 -0.15 9.75 -2.77
C ALA A 420 -0.49 8.79 -1.63
N ALA A 421 -1.68 8.92 -1.02
CA ALA A 421 -2.10 8.03 0.07
C ALA A 421 -2.18 6.56 -0.37
N ARG A 422 -2.66 6.30 -1.59
CA ARG A 422 -2.71 4.95 -2.17
C ARG A 422 -1.32 4.41 -2.48
N ILE A 423 -0.46 5.23 -3.10
CA ILE A 423 0.95 4.88 -3.38
C ILE A 423 1.67 4.52 -2.07
N GLN A 424 1.55 5.35 -1.04
CA GLN A 424 2.16 5.10 0.27
C GLN A 424 1.58 3.88 0.99
N THR A 425 0.30 3.58 0.79
CA THR A 425 -0.28 2.34 1.30
C THR A 425 0.32 1.12 0.61
N ALA A 426 0.52 1.18 -0.70
CA ALA A 426 1.17 0.12 -1.46
C ALA A 426 2.65 -0.06 -1.04
N ALA A 427 3.40 1.03 -0.86
CA ALA A 427 4.79 0.99 -0.36
C ALA A 427 4.88 0.36 1.04
N ARG A 428 4.01 0.76 1.98
CA ARG A 428 3.93 0.12 3.31
C ARG A 428 3.62 -1.36 3.21
N ALA A 429 2.70 -1.75 2.31
CA ALA A 429 2.36 -3.14 2.08
C ALA A 429 3.55 -3.96 1.54
N VAL A 430 4.30 -3.42 0.59
CA VAL A 430 5.53 -4.05 0.06
C VAL A 430 6.57 -4.23 1.15
N GLY A 431 6.78 -3.24 2.03
CA GLY A 431 7.67 -3.35 3.18
C GLY A 431 7.25 -4.45 4.16
N VAL A 432 5.97 -4.50 4.53
CA VAL A 432 5.43 -5.57 5.40
C VAL A 432 5.56 -6.95 4.77
N ALA A 433 5.26 -7.07 3.47
CA ALA A 433 5.43 -8.31 2.73
C ALA A 433 6.89 -8.77 2.71
N GLN A 434 7.83 -7.85 2.54
CA GLN A 434 9.27 -8.12 2.61
C GLN A 434 9.67 -8.61 4.01
N SER A 435 9.15 -7.99 5.07
CA SER A 435 9.38 -8.43 6.46
C SER A 435 8.92 -9.87 6.69
N ALA A 436 7.71 -10.20 6.21
CA ALA A 436 7.18 -11.55 6.28
C ALA A 436 8.05 -12.56 5.50
N PHE A 437 8.49 -12.19 4.30
CA PHE A 437 9.40 -13.01 3.50
C PHE A 437 10.71 -13.27 4.23
N ASP A 438 11.35 -12.24 4.81
CA ASP A 438 12.64 -12.39 5.48
C ASP A 438 12.56 -13.30 6.71
N LEU A 439 11.51 -13.13 7.53
CA LEU A 439 11.26 -13.99 8.69
C LEU A 439 10.98 -15.44 8.25
N GLY A 440 10.14 -15.62 7.23
CA GLY A 440 9.83 -16.93 6.66
C GLY A 440 11.05 -17.63 6.08
N LEU A 441 11.88 -16.90 5.33
CA LEU A 441 13.11 -17.42 4.71
C LEU A 441 14.12 -17.86 5.77
N ARG A 442 14.40 -16.99 6.74
CA ARG A 442 15.33 -17.29 7.84
C ARG A 442 14.89 -18.55 8.59
N TYR A 443 13.64 -18.60 9.01
CA TYR A 443 13.11 -19.77 9.73
C TYR A 443 13.15 -21.04 8.87
N ALA A 444 12.87 -20.92 7.56
CA ALA A 444 12.92 -22.05 6.64
C ALA A 444 14.34 -22.62 6.45
N GLN A 445 15.37 -21.75 6.48
CA GLN A 445 16.77 -22.15 6.37
C GLN A 445 17.31 -22.75 7.66
N GLU A 446 16.94 -22.21 8.81
CA GLU A 446 17.47 -22.62 10.12
C GLU A 446 16.75 -23.84 10.71
N ARG A 447 15.44 -23.96 10.51
CA ARG A 447 14.64 -25.03 11.14
C ARG A 447 14.85 -26.37 10.45
N ILE A 448 15.30 -27.37 11.20
CA ILE A 448 15.46 -28.75 10.73
C ILE A 448 14.24 -29.61 11.09
N GLN A 449 13.66 -30.30 10.11
CA GLN A 449 12.69 -31.38 10.30
C GLN A 449 12.95 -32.50 9.29
N PHE A 450 12.65 -33.74 9.68
CA PHE A 450 12.95 -34.93 8.86
C PHE A 450 14.39 -34.96 8.31
N GLY A 451 15.35 -34.47 9.12
CA GLY A 451 16.78 -34.50 8.80
C GLY A 451 17.29 -33.42 7.84
N LYS A 452 16.49 -32.43 7.43
CA LYS A 452 16.93 -31.32 6.56
C LYS A 452 16.22 -29.99 6.87
N PRO A 453 16.77 -28.85 6.40
CA PRO A 453 16.10 -27.55 6.48
C PRO A 453 14.70 -27.57 5.88
N LEU A 454 13.78 -26.79 6.45
CA LEU A 454 12.41 -26.67 5.94
C LEU A 454 12.35 -26.16 4.50
N ILE A 455 13.26 -25.27 4.11
CA ILE A 455 13.36 -24.75 2.73
C ILE A 455 13.58 -25.86 1.69
N ALA A 456 14.08 -27.04 2.08
CA ALA A 456 14.29 -28.18 1.18
C ALA A 456 13.01 -28.98 0.91
N PHE A 457 11.85 -28.56 1.41
CA PHE A 457 10.54 -29.14 1.08
C PHE A 457 9.76 -28.21 0.14
N PRO A 458 9.25 -28.70 -1.00
CA PRO A 458 8.57 -27.87 -1.99
C PRO A 458 7.43 -27.02 -1.40
N ARG A 459 6.62 -27.54 -0.48
CA ARG A 459 5.52 -26.78 0.13
C ARG A 459 5.96 -25.56 0.97
N VAL A 460 7.23 -25.49 1.36
CA VAL A 460 7.86 -24.34 2.01
C VAL A 460 8.55 -23.47 0.96
N ALA A 461 9.38 -24.06 0.11
CA ALA A 461 10.07 -23.36 -0.98
C ALA A 461 9.11 -22.63 -1.93
N ASP A 462 8.01 -23.27 -2.32
CA ASP A 462 6.98 -22.71 -3.22
C ASP A 462 6.33 -21.46 -2.63
N LYS A 463 6.12 -21.42 -1.30
CA LYS A 463 5.59 -20.22 -0.62
C LYS A 463 6.56 -19.06 -0.76
N LEU A 464 7.85 -19.31 -0.50
CA LEU A 464 8.89 -18.28 -0.59
C LEU A 464 9.08 -17.83 -2.05
N ALA A 465 9.02 -18.73 -3.02
CA ALA A 465 9.08 -18.40 -4.44
C ALA A 465 7.94 -17.47 -4.86
N MET A 466 6.70 -17.78 -4.44
CA MET A 466 5.54 -16.94 -4.75
C MET A 466 5.59 -15.59 -4.04
N MET A 467 6.00 -15.55 -2.77
CA MET A 467 6.22 -14.29 -2.04
C MET A 467 7.22 -13.40 -2.79
N ALA A 468 8.37 -13.95 -3.18
CA ALA A 468 9.40 -13.20 -3.90
C ALA A 468 8.86 -12.61 -5.21
N ALA A 469 8.17 -13.42 -6.01
CA ALA A 469 7.58 -12.99 -7.27
C ALA A 469 6.50 -11.91 -7.06
N GLU A 470 5.53 -12.13 -6.18
CA GLU A 470 4.43 -11.18 -5.96
C GLU A 470 4.89 -9.87 -5.31
N ILE A 471 5.90 -9.91 -4.42
CA ILE A 471 6.50 -8.71 -3.83
C ILE A 471 7.18 -7.87 -4.93
N LEU A 472 7.91 -8.50 -5.85
CA LEU A 472 8.50 -7.79 -6.99
C LEU A 472 7.41 -7.14 -7.85
N ILE A 473 6.33 -7.86 -8.16
CA ILE A 473 5.20 -7.32 -8.93
C ILE A 473 4.58 -6.11 -8.25
N ALA A 474 4.22 -6.25 -6.97
CA ALA A 474 3.60 -5.16 -6.20
C ALA A 474 4.52 -3.94 -6.10
N ARG A 475 5.84 -4.16 -5.96
CA ARG A 475 6.85 -3.09 -5.96
C ARG A 475 6.89 -2.36 -7.30
N GLN A 476 6.96 -3.07 -8.42
CA GLN A 476 7.02 -2.42 -9.74
C GLN A 476 5.76 -1.64 -10.06
N LEU A 477 4.58 -2.16 -9.69
CA LEU A 477 3.32 -1.45 -9.84
C LEU A 477 3.25 -0.19 -8.94
N THR A 478 3.78 -0.26 -7.72
CA THR A 478 3.89 0.88 -6.80
C THR A 478 4.82 1.96 -7.35
N TYR A 479 6.01 1.57 -7.81
CA TYR A 479 6.99 2.50 -8.38
C TYR A 479 6.49 3.12 -9.69
N PHE A 480 5.72 2.38 -10.49
CA PHE A 480 5.07 2.94 -11.66
C PHE A 480 4.10 4.07 -11.30
N ALA A 481 3.16 3.82 -10.37
CA ALA A 481 2.23 4.85 -9.93
C ALA A 481 2.96 6.08 -9.34
N ALA A 482 4.06 5.86 -8.62
CA ALA A 482 4.91 6.94 -8.12
C ALA A 482 5.60 7.74 -9.23
N ARG A 483 6.16 7.08 -10.26
CA ARG A 483 6.76 7.75 -11.43
C ARG A 483 5.73 8.54 -12.22
N GLU A 484 4.51 8.04 -12.36
CA GLU A 484 3.42 8.78 -13.01
C GLU A 484 3.07 10.04 -12.21
N LYS A 485 2.99 9.94 -10.87
CA LYS A 485 2.77 11.07 -9.98
C LYS A 485 3.89 12.11 -10.06
N ASP A 486 5.14 11.67 -10.04
CA ASP A 486 6.33 12.53 -10.17
C ASP A 486 6.35 13.28 -11.51
N ALA A 487 5.80 12.68 -12.56
CA ALA A 487 5.66 13.30 -13.87
C ALA A 487 4.36 14.12 -14.03
N GLU A 488 3.68 14.41 -12.92
CA GLU A 488 2.40 15.16 -12.86
C GLU A 488 1.28 14.56 -13.72
N ARG A 489 1.38 13.26 -14.04
CA ARG A 489 0.32 12.53 -14.72
C ARG A 489 -0.66 11.99 -13.69
N ARG A 490 -1.95 12.09 -14.04
CA ARG A 490 -3.03 11.51 -13.25
C ARG A 490 -2.80 10.00 -13.14
N CYS A 491 -2.78 9.48 -11.92
CA CYS A 491 -2.41 8.09 -11.62
C CYS A 491 -3.35 7.43 -10.60
N ASP A 492 -4.60 7.89 -10.51
CA ASP A 492 -5.57 7.42 -9.53
C ASP A 492 -5.95 5.94 -9.70
N LEU A 493 -5.92 5.43 -10.94
CA LEU A 493 -6.13 4.02 -11.27
C LEU A 493 -4.92 3.17 -10.85
N GLU A 494 -3.74 3.55 -11.29
CA GLU A 494 -2.47 2.86 -11.08
C GLU A 494 -2.15 2.76 -9.59
N ALA A 495 -2.28 3.88 -8.85
CA ALA A 495 -2.12 3.92 -7.41
C ALA A 495 -3.16 3.03 -6.70
N GLY A 496 -4.41 3.03 -7.19
CA GLY A 496 -5.47 2.19 -6.67
C GLY A 496 -5.18 0.69 -6.85
N MET A 497 -4.70 0.30 -8.03
CA MET A 497 -4.31 -1.07 -8.36
C MET A 497 -3.11 -1.51 -7.53
N ALA A 498 -2.10 -0.64 -7.36
CA ALA A 498 -0.94 -0.88 -6.50
C ALA A 498 -1.37 -1.17 -5.05
N LYS A 499 -2.25 -0.33 -4.48
CA LYS A 499 -2.80 -0.53 -3.13
C LYS A 499 -3.56 -1.85 -3.02
N LEU A 500 -4.45 -2.11 -3.98
CA LEU A 500 -5.31 -3.31 -3.99
C LEU A 500 -4.46 -4.58 -4.00
N LEU A 501 -3.48 -4.64 -4.90
CA LEU A 501 -2.59 -5.78 -5.05
C LEU A 501 -1.64 -5.91 -3.85
N GLY A 502 -0.94 -4.84 -3.49
CA GLY A 502 0.06 -4.83 -2.44
C GLY A 502 -0.50 -5.30 -1.09
N ALA A 503 -1.70 -4.84 -0.71
CA ALA A 503 -2.34 -5.26 0.53
C ALA A 503 -2.65 -6.77 0.55
N ARG A 504 -3.12 -7.35 -0.56
CA ARG A 504 -3.35 -8.81 -0.67
C ARG A 504 -2.04 -9.58 -0.60
N VAL A 505 -1.01 -9.12 -1.31
CA VAL A 505 0.32 -9.76 -1.33
C VAL A 505 0.93 -9.77 0.07
N ALA A 506 0.86 -8.65 0.80
CA ALA A 506 1.35 -8.57 2.17
C ALA A 506 0.62 -9.55 3.10
N TRP A 507 -0.71 -9.62 3.01
CA TRP A 507 -1.49 -10.59 3.78
C TRP A 507 -1.11 -12.03 3.47
N ALA A 508 -1.04 -12.40 2.19
CA ALA A 508 -0.68 -13.76 1.77
C ALA A 508 0.76 -14.13 2.15
N ALA A 509 1.69 -13.18 2.10
CA ALA A 509 3.07 -13.37 2.54
C ALA A 509 3.14 -13.61 4.05
N ALA A 510 2.44 -12.81 4.86
CA ALA A 510 2.43 -12.98 6.31
C ALA A 510 1.77 -14.30 6.75
N ASP A 511 0.64 -14.68 6.15
CA ASP A 511 -0.05 -15.95 6.43
C ASP A 511 0.84 -17.16 6.09
N ASN A 512 1.43 -17.17 4.88
CA ASN A 512 2.32 -18.24 4.47
C ASN A 512 3.63 -18.29 5.29
N ALA A 513 4.17 -17.14 5.69
CA ALA A 513 5.36 -17.10 6.54
C ALA A 513 5.04 -17.60 7.96
N LEU A 514 3.87 -17.29 8.52
CA LEU A 514 3.40 -17.89 9.77
C LEU A 514 3.28 -19.41 9.62
N GLN A 515 2.70 -19.89 8.52
CA GLN A 515 2.56 -21.31 8.24
C GLN A 515 3.92 -22.04 8.18
N ILE A 516 4.97 -21.38 7.67
CA ILE A 516 6.35 -21.91 7.67
C ILE A 516 6.89 -22.09 9.10
N HIS A 517 6.49 -21.21 10.03
CA HIS A 517 6.85 -21.33 11.44
C HIS A 517 6.10 -22.46 12.16
N GLY A 518 4.96 -22.90 11.63
CA GLY A 518 4.10 -23.90 12.27
C GLY A 518 3.54 -23.38 13.60
N GLY A 519 3.53 -24.23 14.63
CA GLY A 519 3.03 -23.82 15.96
C GLY A 519 3.73 -22.59 16.54
N ASN A 520 5.03 -22.43 16.26
CA ASN A 520 5.82 -21.28 16.72
C ASN A 520 5.35 -19.96 16.10
N GLY A 521 4.69 -19.98 14.95
CA GLY A 521 4.15 -18.78 14.32
C GLY A 521 3.05 -18.09 15.14
N PHE A 522 2.43 -18.80 16.07
CA PHE A 522 1.44 -18.26 17.01
C PHE A 522 2.06 -17.82 18.35
N ALA A 523 3.31 -18.15 18.61
CA ALA A 523 3.97 -17.77 19.85
C ALA A 523 4.39 -16.30 19.76
N LEU A 524 4.03 -15.53 20.78
CA LEU A 524 4.37 -14.11 20.90
C LEU A 524 5.87 -13.87 21.08
N GLU A 525 6.74 -14.88 21.11
CA GLU A 525 8.20 -14.67 21.03
C GLU A 525 8.67 -14.48 19.57
N TYR A 526 7.87 -14.91 18.58
CA TYR A 526 8.21 -14.79 17.16
C TYR A 526 7.55 -13.56 16.53
N PRO A 527 8.33 -12.65 15.91
CA PRO A 527 7.79 -11.44 15.28
C PRO A 527 6.78 -11.67 14.17
N ILE A 528 6.74 -12.87 13.58
CA ILE A 528 5.77 -13.20 12.52
C ILE A 528 4.31 -13.09 12.99
N SER A 529 4.05 -13.35 14.28
CA SER A 529 2.72 -13.18 14.89
C SER A 529 2.24 -11.72 14.83
N ARG A 530 3.15 -10.77 15.10
CA ARG A 530 2.91 -9.32 14.94
C ARG A 530 2.72 -8.97 13.47
N VAL A 531 3.62 -9.42 12.60
CA VAL A 531 3.59 -9.10 11.15
C VAL A 531 2.30 -9.59 10.49
N LEU A 532 1.74 -10.72 10.94
CA LEU A 532 0.40 -11.17 10.52
C LEU A 532 -0.68 -10.12 10.78
N CYS A 533 -0.69 -9.55 11.98
CA CYS A 533 -1.66 -8.54 12.39
C CYS A 533 -1.44 -7.23 11.62
N ASP A 534 -0.18 -6.81 11.48
CA ASP A 534 0.21 -5.62 10.70
C ASP A 534 -0.21 -5.74 9.23
N ALA A 535 -0.03 -6.90 8.61
CA ALA A 535 -0.43 -7.12 7.22
C ALA A 535 -1.95 -7.07 7.03
N ARG A 536 -2.73 -7.50 8.03
CA ARG A 536 -4.18 -7.62 7.92
C ARG A 536 -4.90 -6.28 7.81
N ILE A 537 -4.32 -5.19 8.31
CA ILE A 537 -4.96 -3.86 8.28
C ILE A 537 -4.90 -3.19 6.90
N LEU A 538 -3.96 -3.60 6.04
CA LEU A 538 -3.57 -2.87 4.83
C LEU A 538 -4.70 -2.72 3.81
N ASN A 539 -5.67 -3.64 3.83
CA ASN A 539 -6.86 -3.60 2.98
C ASN A 539 -8.08 -2.95 3.68
N ILE A 540 -7.90 -2.29 4.83
CA ILE A 540 -8.98 -1.66 5.63
C ILE A 540 -8.64 -0.20 5.98
N PHE A 541 -7.52 0.05 6.64
CA PHE A 541 -7.23 1.30 7.38
C PHE A 541 -7.22 2.58 6.51
N GLU A 542 -6.81 2.49 5.25
CA GLU A 542 -6.75 3.60 4.28
C GLU A 542 -7.82 3.37 3.19
N GLY A 543 -9.00 2.94 3.63
CA GLY A 543 -10.14 2.56 2.79
C GLY A 543 -10.14 1.07 2.44
N ALA A 544 -11.32 0.47 2.54
CA ALA A 544 -11.52 -0.96 2.27
C ALA A 544 -11.17 -1.35 0.82
N ALA A 545 -10.69 -2.58 0.60
CA ALA A 545 -10.37 -3.10 -0.73
C ALA A 545 -11.58 -3.06 -1.68
N GLU A 546 -12.78 -3.31 -1.17
CA GLU A 546 -14.03 -3.28 -1.91
C GLU A 546 -14.33 -1.88 -2.44
N ILE A 547 -14.05 -0.84 -1.64
CA ILE A 547 -14.20 0.55 -2.06
C ILE A 547 -13.12 0.92 -3.08
N GLN A 548 -11.89 0.44 -2.89
CA GLN A 548 -10.81 0.66 -3.86
C GLN A 548 -11.15 0.04 -5.22
N ALA A 549 -11.67 -1.20 -5.23
CA ALA A 549 -12.15 -1.87 -6.43
C ALA A 549 -13.35 -1.14 -7.04
N GLN A 550 -14.31 -0.66 -6.23
CA GLN A 550 -15.44 0.13 -6.71
C GLN A 550 -14.99 1.40 -7.46
N VAL A 551 -14.00 2.11 -6.93
CA VAL A 551 -13.44 3.34 -7.54
C VAL A 551 -12.74 3.01 -8.86
N ILE A 552 -11.93 1.95 -8.90
CA ILE A 552 -11.25 1.50 -10.12
C ILE A 552 -12.27 1.15 -11.21
N ALA A 553 -13.25 0.29 -10.87
CA ALA A 553 -14.29 -0.13 -11.80
C ALA A 553 -15.03 1.06 -12.40
N ARG A 554 -15.45 2.00 -11.55
CA ARG A 554 -16.17 3.20 -11.96
C ARG A 554 -15.34 4.04 -12.93
N ARG A 555 -14.06 4.27 -12.62
CA ARG A 555 -13.14 5.03 -13.48
C ARG A 555 -12.95 4.36 -14.84
N LEU A 556 -12.74 3.05 -14.88
CA LEU A 556 -12.60 2.28 -16.12
C LEU A 556 -13.84 2.39 -17.02
N VAL A 557 -15.04 2.30 -16.45
CA VAL A 557 -16.28 2.40 -17.25
C VAL A 557 -16.68 3.83 -17.59
N GLU A 558 -16.23 4.85 -16.87
CA GLU A 558 -16.48 6.26 -17.23
C GLU A 558 -15.61 6.71 -18.41
N GLY A 559 -14.39 6.18 -18.53
CA GLY A 559 -13.37 6.67 -19.47
C GLY A 559 -12.44 7.66 -18.80
#